data_AF-A0A498GT45-F1
#
_entry.id   AF-A0A498GT45-F1
#
_cell.length_a   1.000
_cell.length_b   1.000
_cell.length_c   1.000
_cell.angle_alpha   90.00
_cell.angle_beta   90.00
_cell.angle_gamma   90.00
#
_symmetry.space_group_name_H-M   'P 1'
#
loop_
_entity.id
_entity.type
_entity.pdbx_description
1 polymer ?
#
loop_
_entity_poly.entity_id
_entity_poly.type
_entity_poly.pdbx_seq_one_letter_code
_entity_poly.pdbx_strand_id
1 'polypeptide(L)'
;MMIKILQTKSGVTKFQVLIEIAAHQPNVRQKEIAAKIGITPQAVSEYIKELVNDGLIVTEGRVRYRITKEGVEWVLENAAEMKRYARFVMEDIISHVSTWTAITKEDVKEGQQVYLKMERGLLYVSSTEVTGASGNVISDAAAGEDVGVTSLKGLIDLENATITICKVPRIERGGSRKVDIERLKSLASSKPYIAAIGVEALIALRKIGITPNVMFGTNESVIEAAYHGLSSLVVSVDEQVSSLLNRLETENLEYELVDLTLE
;
A
#
# COMPACT_ATOMS: atom_id res chain seq x y z
N MET A 1 7.64 25.61 0.97
CA MET A 1 8.32 25.37 -0.33
C MET A 1 7.25 25.10 -1.38
N MET A 2 7.24 25.80 -2.52
CA MET A 2 6.22 25.63 -3.57
C MET A 2 6.80 24.86 -4.77
N ILE A 3 6.18 23.75 -5.17
CA ILE A 3 6.57 23.06 -6.40
C ILE A 3 5.91 23.75 -7.58
N LYS A 4 6.71 24.29 -8.50
CA LYS A 4 6.22 24.98 -9.71
C LYS A 4 5.33 24.07 -10.57
N ILE A 5 5.68 22.78 -10.65
CA ILE A 5 4.96 21.84 -11.49
C ILE A 5 3.54 21.54 -11.02
N LEU A 6 3.30 21.58 -9.69
CA LEU A 6 1.97 21.34 -9.11
C LEU A 6 1.08 22.58 -9.14
N GLN A 7 1.61 23.75 -9.50
CA GLN A 7 0.81 25.00 -9.59
C GLN A 7 -0.08 25.03 -10.82
N THR A 8 0.25 24.26 -11.86
CA THR A 8 -0.51 24.27 -13.11
C THR A 8 -0.80 22.86 -13.58
N LYS A 9 -2.05 22.61 -14.00
CA LYS A 9 -2.42 21.36 -14.67
C LYS A 9 -1.53 21.08 -15.88
N SER A 10 -1.14 22.14 -16.59
CA SER A 10 -0.25 22.03 -17.76
C SER A 10 1.14 21.49 -17.40
N GLY A 11 1.76 21.99 -16.32
CA GLY A 11 3.07 21.53 -15.86
C GLY A 11 3.07 20.05 -15.47
N VAL A 12 2.05 19.62 -14.72
CA VAL A 12 1.89 18.19 -14.33
C VAL A 12 1.72 17.30 -15.56
N THR A 13 0.84 17.68 -16.49
CA THR A 13 0.57 16.87 -17.68
C THR A 13 1.81 16.79 -18.59
N LYS A 14 2.56 17.88 -18.74
CA LYS A 14 3.82 17.90 -19.49
C LYS A 14 4.86 16.94 -18.92
N PHE A 15 4.98 16.90 -17.59
CA PHE A 15 5.85 15.94 -16.89
C PHE A 15 5.43 14.49 -17.13
N GLN A 16 4.13 14.21 -17.02
CA GLN A 16 3.59 12.87 -17.29
C GLN A 16 3.86 12.44 -18.74
N VAL A 17 3.66 13.32 -19.72
CA VAL A 17 3.96 13.02 -21.14
C VAL A 17 5.44 12.72 -21.34
N LEU A 18 6.34 13.48 -20.71
CA LEU A 18 7.78 13.27 -20.81
C LEU A 18 8.22 11.93 -20.18
N ILE A 19 7.65 11.54 -19.04
CA ILE A 19 7.90 10.23 -18.40
C ILE A 19 7.46 9.09 -19.32
N GLU A 20 6.27 9.19 -19.91
CA GLU A 20 5.77 8.16 -20.83
C GLU A 20 6.68 8.00 -22.06
N ILE A 21 7.22 9.11 -22.57
CA ILE A 21 8.24 9.06 -23.63
C ILE A 21 9.52 8.41 -23.11
N ALA A 22 10.03 8.80 -21.94
CA ALA A 22 11.26 8.25 -21.38
C ALA A 22 11.18 6.74 -21.13
N ALA A 23 10.03 6.24 -20.68
CA ALA A 23 9.80 4.83 -20.37
C ALA A 23 9.63 3.95 -21.63
N HIS A 24 9.15 4.52 -22.73
CA HIS A 24 8.74 3.76 -23.93
C HIS A 24 9.46 4.20 -25.21
N GLN A 25 10.45 5.08 -25.12
CA GLN A 25 11.28 5.49 -26.24
C GLN A 25 12.02 4.30 -26.90
N PRO A 26 12.31 4.37 -28.21
CA PRO A 26 11.94 5.47 -29.10
C PRO A 26 10.51 5.34 -29.65
N ASN A 27 9.86 4.18 -29.55
CA ASN A 27 8.60 3.91 -30.24
C ASN A 27 7.41 3.99 -29.28
N VAL A 28 6.81 5.18 -29.17
CA VAL A 28 5.63 5.39 -28.32
C VAL A 28 4.54 6.15 -29.09
N ARG A 29 3.31 5.63 -29.09
CA ARG A 29 2.20 6.25 -29.82
C ARG A 29 1.50 7.29 -28.95
N GLN A 30 1.18 8.45 -29.51
CA GLN A 30 0.42 9.50 -28.80
C GLN A 30 -0.91 9.00 -28.23
N LYS A 31 -1.58 8.07 -28.93
CA LYS A 31 -2.82 7.45 -28.46
C LYS A 31 -2.64 6.63 -27.18
N GLU A 32 -1.48 5.95 -27.03
CA GLU A 32 -1.15 5.16 -25.84
C GLU A 32 -0.86 6.10 -24.65
N ILE A 33 -0.07 7.15 -24.88
CA ILE A 33 0.19 8.21 -23.90
C ILE A 33 -1.12 8.85 -23.43
N ALA A 34 -2.00 9.20 -24.38
CA ALA A 34 -3.30 9.80 -24.13
C ALA A 34 -4.18 8.93 -23.23
N ALA A 35 -4.27 7.62 -23.54
CA ALA A 35 -5.05 6.68 -22.76
C ALA A 35 -4.53 6.51 -21.32
N LYS A 36 -3.20 6.49 -21.14
CA LYS A 36 -2.56 6.30 -19.83
C LYS A 36 -2.65 7.54 -18.94
N ILE A 37 -2.56 8.74 -19.52
CA ILE A 37 -2.67 10.01 -18.79
C ILE A 37 -4.12 10.46 -18.61
N GLY A 38 -5.06 9.98 -19.44
CA GLY A 38 -6.47 10.38 -19.40
C GLY A 38 -6.75 11.71 -20.10
N ILE A 39 -6.02 11.99 -21.19
CA ILE A 39 -6.20 13.20 -22.03
C ILE A 39 -6.44 12.83 -23.49
N THR A 40 -6.76 13.81 -24.34
CA THR A 40 -6.97 13.57 -25.78
C THR A 40 -5.64 13.41 -26.51
N PRO A 41 -5.56 12.61 -27.60
CA PRO A 41 -4.36 12.52 -28.43
C PRO A 41 -3.92 13.89 -28.99
N GLN A 42 -4.86 14.79 -29.25
CA GLN A 42 -4.57 16.17 -29.67
C GLN A 42 -3.82 16.94 -28.58
N ALA A 43 -4.25 16.83 -27.32
CA ALA A 43 -3.55 17.45 -26.20
C ALA A 43 -2.12 16.90 -26.06
N VAL A 44 -1.94 15.57 -26.20
CA VAL A 44 -0.60 14.97 -26.23
C VAL A 44 0.26 15.54 -27.35
N SER A 45 -0.31 15.76 -28.54
CA SER A 45 0.42 16.35 -29.65
C SER A 45 0.89 17.78 -29.34
N GLU A 46 0.10 18.59 -28.63
CA GLU A 46 0.53 19.94 -28.23
C GLU A 46 1.65 19.88 -27.19
N TYR A 47 1.54 19.00 -26.18
CA TYR A 47 2.61 18.80 -25.20
C TYR A 47 3.91 18.31 -25.83
N ILE A 48 3.83 17.43 -26.83
CA ILE A 48 5.02 16.98 -27.57
C ILE A 48 5.68 18.14 -28.32
N LYS A 49 4.90 19.03 -28.96
CA LYS A 49 5.46 20.22 -29.60
C LYS A 49 6.18 21.11 -28.58
N GLU A 50 5.57 21.33 -27.42
CA GLU A 50 6.22 22.10 -26.34
C GLU A 50 7.50 21.43 -25.84
N LEU A 51 7.48 20.11 -25.61
CA LEU A 51 8.66 19.36 -25.15
C LEU A 51 9.80 19.40 -26.17
N VAL A 52 9.48 19.38 -27.47
CA VAL A 52 10.48 19.56 -28.54
C VAL A 52 11.01 21.00 -28.53
N ASN A 53 10.14 21.99 -28.43
CA ASN A 53 10.53 23.41 -28.40
C ASN A 53 11.42 23.74 -27.20
N ASP A 54 11.15 23.12 -26.06
CA ASP A 54 11.94 23.27 -24.84
C ASP A 54 13.23 22.42 -24.85
N GLY A 55 13.48 21.66 -25.91
CA GLY A 55 14.67 20.82 -26.04
C GLY A 55 14.70 19.60 -25.10
N LEU A 56 13.57 19.23 -24.50
CA LEU A 56 13.47 18.09 -23.57
C LEU A 56 13.34 16.74 -24.29
N ILE A 57 12.87 16.76 -25.54
CA ILE A 57 12.82 15.58 -26.41
C ILE A 57 13.25 15.95 -27.84
N VAL A 58 13.72 14.96 -28.59
CA VAL A 58 13.95 15.04 -30.03
C VAL A 58 13.04 14.07 -30.78
N THR A 59 12.66 14.44 -32.00
CA THR A 59 11.87 13.60 -32.91
C THR A 59 12.79 12.94 -33.95
N GLU A 60 12.79 11.60 -34.00
CA GLU A 60 13.57 10.80 -34.95
C GLU A 60 12.72 10.34 -36.15
N GLY A 61 11.55 10.93 -36.33
CA GLY A 61 10.58 10.59 -37.35
C GLY A 61 9.16 10.55 -36.83
N ARG A 62 8.21 10.09 -37.65
CA ARG A 62 6.81 9.96 -37.21
C ARG A 62 6.73 8.96 -36.07
N VAL A 63 6.20 9.41 -34.93
CA VAL A 63 5.93 8.57 -33.76
C VAL A 63 7.20 8.01 -33.10
N ARG A 64 8.36 8.65 -33.34
CA ARG A 64 9.63 8.30 -32.69
C ARG A 64 10.17 9.47 -31.89
N TYR A 65 10.20 9.30 -30.57
CA TYR A 65 10.62 10.34 -29.64
C TYR A 65 11.74 9.81 -28.75
N ARG A 66 12.77 10.61 -28.54
CA ARG A 66 13.86 10.29 -27.62
C ARG A 66 14.04 11.44 -26.64
N ILE A 67 14.19 11.12 -25.36
CA ILE A 67 14.48 12.11 -24.33
C ILE A 67 15.92 12.63 -24.50
N THR A 68 16.10 13.93 -24.32
CA THR A 68 17.44 14.55 -24.33
C THR A 68 18.08 14.47 -22.95
N LYS A 69 19.36 14.87 -22.83
CA LYS A 69 20.03 14.97 -21.52
C LYS A 69 19.33 15.99 -20.63
N GLU A 70 18.94 17.11 -21.23
CA GLU A 70 18.18 18.20 -20.62
C GLU A 70 16.80 17.70 -20.15
N GLY A 71 16.15 16.85 -20.95
CA GLY A 71 14.92 16.17 -20.55
C GLY A 71 15.09 15.28 -19.32
N VAL A 72 16.17 14.49 -19.25
CA VAL A 72 16.48 13.64 -18.09
C VAL A 72 16.76 14.49 -16.84
N GLU A 73 17.58 15.54 -16.97
CA GLU A 73 17.88 16.46 -15.87
C GLU A 73 16.60 17.13 -15.34
N TRP A 74 15.75 17.62 -16.26
CA TRP A 74 14.48 18.23 -15.90
C TRP A 74 13.55 17.26 -15.16
N VAL A 75 13.47 15.99 -15.57
CA VAL A 75 12.69 14.97 -14.84
C VAL A 75 13.25 14.74 -13.44
N LEU A 76 14.56 14.61 -13.30
CA LEU A 76 15.20 14.35 -12.00
C LEU A 76 15.02 15.52 -11.03
N GLU A 77 15.18 16.76 -11.51
CA GLU A 77 14.98 17.97 -10.70
C GLU A 77 13.54 18.07 -10.18
N ASN A 78 12.55 17.88 -11.07
CA ASN A 78 11.14 17.94 -10.70
C ASN A 78 10.74 16.78 -9.78
N ALA A 79 11.27 15.57 -10.00
CA ALA A 79 11.05 14.43 -9.10
C ALA A 79 11.65 14.69 -7.70
N ALA A 80 12.83 15.30 -7.63
CA ALA A 80 13.45 15.69 -6.36
C ALA A 80 12.65 16.78 -5.63
N GLU A 81 12.11 17.76 -6.36
CA GLU A 81 11.19 18.77 -5.80
C GLU A 81 9.90 18.13 -5.26
N MET A 82 9.27 17.23 -6.02
CA MET A 82 8.11 16.44 -5.58
C MET A 82 8.40 15.70 -4.27
N LYS A 83 9.55 15.00 -4.20
CA LYS A 83 9.98 14.28 -3.00
C LYS A 83 10.18 15.22 -1.80
N ARG A 84 10.79 16.39 -2.01
CA ARG A 84 11.01 17.38 -0.94
C ARG A 84 9.71 17.96 -0.41
N TYR A 85 8.76 18.26 -1.29
CA TYR A 85 7.46 18.79 -0.87
C TYR A 85 6.62 17.75 -0.16
N ALA A 86 6.55 16.51 -0.67
CA ALA A 86 5.83 15.43 0.01
C ALA A 86 6.37 15.26 1.44
N ARG A 87 7.70 15.30 1.59
CA ARG A 87 8.35 15.29 2.90
C ARG A 87 7.96 16.48 3.77
N PHE A 88 8.02 17.70 3.25
CA PHE A 88 7.60 18.90 3.96
C PHE A 88 6.13 18.82 4.43
N VAL A 89 5.22 18.33 3.57
CA VAL A 89 3.81 18.14 3.95
C VAL A 89 3.69 17.12 5.08
N MET A 90 4.35 15.96 4.96
CA MET A 90 4.27 14.90 5.96
C MET A 90 4.96 15.27 7.28
N GLU A 91 6.19 15.78 7.23
CA GLU A 91 7.08 16.01 8.38
C GLU A 91 6.97 17.39 9.01
N ASP A 92 6.52 18.42 8.28
CA ASP A 92 6.46 19.81 8.80
C ASP A 92 5.03 20.34 8.92
N ILE A 93 4.06 19.87 8.13
CA ILE A 93 2.67 20.32 8.23
C ILE A 93 1.83 19.33 9.05
N ILE A 94 1.73 18.09 8.59
CA ILE A 94 0.80 17.11 9.19
C ILE A 94 1.26 16.65 10.58
N SER A 95 2.57 16.45 10.77
CA SER A 95 3.17 16.03 12.04
C SER A 95 2.99 17.01 13.21
N HIS A 96 2.88 18.31 12.93
CA HIS A 96 2.68 19.35 13.95
C HIS A 96 1.20 19.53 14.31
N VAL A 97 0.29 19.00 13.49
CA VAL A 97 -1.16 19.17 13.65
C VAL A 97 -1.82 17.89 14.22
N SER A 98 -1.11 16.76 14.22
CA SER A 98 -1.65 15.47 14.68
C SER A 98 -0.86 14.89 15.85
N THR A 99 -1.55 14.60 16.96
CA THR A 99 -1.05 13.70 17.99
C THR A 99 -1.39 12.28 17.56
N TRP A 100 -0.38 11.41 17.51
CA TRP A 100 -0.58 10.00 17.19
C TRP A 100 -0.59 9.19 18.48
N THR A 101 -1.54 8.28 18.60
CA THR A 101 -1.60 7.35 19.71
C THR A 101 -0.85 6.07 19.34
N ALA A 102 0.05 5.65 20.22
CA ALA A 102 0.85 4.43 20.07
C ALA A 102 0.90 3.67 21.41
N ILE A 103 1.39 2.44 21.38
CA ILE A 103 1.64 1.63 22.58
C ILE A 103 3.12 1.71 22.92
N THR A 104 3.47 2.08 24.15
CA THR A 104 4.89 2.13 24.54
C THR A 104 5.42 0.75 24.93
N LYS A 105 6.62 0.38 24.47
CA LYS A 105 7.29 -0.88 24.84
C LYS A 105 7.99 -0.82 26.19
N GLU A 106 8.22 0.39 26.70
CA GLU A 106 8.91 0.66 27.95
C GLU A 106 8.32 1.90 28.65
N ASP A 107 8.75 2.16 29.89
CA ASP A 107 8.36 3.40 30.58
C ASP A 107 8.99 4.61 29.87
N VAL A 108 8.16 5.59 29.56
CA VAL A 108 8.56 6.83 28.88
C VAL A 108 8.14 8.06 29.68
N LYS A 109 8.89 9.15 29.50
CA LYS A 109 8.64 10.44 30.14
C LYS A 109 8.17 11.48 29.15
N GLU A 110 7.36 12.42 29.61
CA GLU A 110 6.96 13.59 28.84
C GLU A 110 8.20 14.29 28.21
N GLY A 111 8.09 14.61 26.92
CA GLY A 111 9.16 15.24 26.14
C GLY A 111 10.26 14.28 25.67
N GLN A 112 10.24 13.01 26.08
CA GLN A 112 11.22 12.02 25.65
C GLN A 112 11.07 11.73 24.16
N GLN A 113 12.19 11.72 23.44
CA GLN A 113 12.23 11.28 22.06
C GLN A 113 12.07 9.76 21.99
N VAL A 114 11.18 9.31 21.11
CA VAL A 114 10.92 7.90 20.83
C VAL A 114 10.91 7.65 19.33
N TYR A 115 11.10 6.39 18.97
CA TYR A 115 11.05 5.87 17.61
C TYR A 115 9.78 5.04 17.43
N LEU A 116 9.17 5.13 16.25
CA LEU A 116 7.87 4.53 15.97
C LEU A 116 8.03 3.33 15.05
N LYS A 117 7.21 2.31 15.29
CA LYS A 117 7.19 1.09 14.48
C LYS A 117 5.78 0.51 14.40
N MET A 118 5.37 0.08 13.21
CA MET A 118 4.19 -0.75 13.07
C MET A 118 4.52 -2.19 13.47
N GLU A 119 3.75 -2.74 14.39
CA GLU A 119 3.86 -4.14 14.80
C GLU A 119 2.46 -4.73 14.95
N ARG A 120 2.18 -5.79 14.19
CA ARG A 120 0.89 -6.50 14.19
C ARG A 120 -0.33 -5.57 14.00
N GLY A 121 -0.22 -4.58 13.12
CA GLY A 121 -1.30 -3.65 12.81
C GLY A 121 -1.46 -2.49 13.79
N LEU A 122 -0.62 -2.42 14.82
CA LEU A 122 -0.66 -1.36 15.83
C LEU A 122 0.64 -0.57 15.80
N LEU A 123 0.55 0.70 16.17
CA LEU A 123 1.70 1.58 16.28
C LEU A 123 2.32 1.42 17.66
N TYR A 124 3.59 1.06 17.70
CA TYR A 124 4.39 0.99 18.92
C TYR A 124 5.45 2.08 18.93
N VAL A 125 5.84 2.49 20.14
CA VAL A 125 7.00 3.35 20.35
C VAL A 125 8.02 2.70 21.26
N SER A 126 9.29 3.03 21.01
CA SER A 126 10.42 2.68 21.87
C SER A 126 11.44 3.80 21.85
N SER A 127 12.06 4.06 23.00
CA SER A 127 13.21 4.96 23.14
C SER A 127 14.53 4.34 22.69
N THR A 128 14.57 3.02 22.50
CA THR A 128 15.81 2.27 22.20
C THR A 128 15.82 1.60 20.82
N GLU A 129 14.66 1.18 20.29
CA GLU A 129 14.56 0.60 18.95
C GLU A 129 14.54 1.70 17.87
N VAL A 130 15.72 2.12 17.40
CA VAL A 130 15.84 3.16 16.37
C VAL A 130 15.23 2.71 15.04
N THR A 131 14.26 3.47 14.53
CA THR A 131 13.59 3.25 13.24
C THR A 131 13.64 4.49 12.33
N GLY A 132 13.06 4.38 11.13
CA GLY A 132 12.91 5.48 10.19
C GLY A 132 11.97 6.60 10.63
N ALA A 133 11.18 6.40 11.69
CA ALA A 133 10.25 7.38 12.24
C ALA A 133 10.55 7.70 13.70
N SER A 134 10.47 8.97 14.06
CA SER A 134 10.67 9.43 15.44
C SER A 134 9.70 10.55 15.82
N GLY A 135 9.51 10.78 17.11
CA GLY A 135 8.70 11.86 17.65
C GLY A 135 8.95 12.05 19.14
N ASN A 136 8.18 12.93 19.77
CA ASN A 136 8.28 13.23 21.19
C ASN A 136 6.99 12.85 21.91
N VAL A 137 7.15 12.18 23.04
CA VAL A 137 6.06 11.81 23.95
C VAL A 137 5.45 13.06 24.60
N ILE A 138 4.12 13.11 24.72
CA ILE A 138 3.42 14.26 25.33
C ILE A 138 3.02 14.05 26.79
N SER A 139 3.17 12.83 27.32
CA SER A 139 2.83 12.49 28.70
C SER A 139 3.60 11.26 29.14
N ASP A 140 3.90 11.16 30.44
CA ASP A 140 4.43 9.92 31.03
C ASP A 140 3.50 8.73 30.72
N ALA A 141 4.08 7.57 30.41
CA ALA A 141 3.34 6.32 30.19
C ALA A 141 4.20 5.12 30.61
N ALA A 142 3.58 4.11 31.21
CA ALA A 142 4.26 2.87 31.57
C ALA A 142 4.25 1.87 30.40
N ALA A 143 5.17 0.90 30.42
CA ALA A 143 5.24 -0.16 29.41
C ALA A 143 3.87 -0.84 29.18
N GLY A 144 3.40 -0.84 27.92
CA GLY A 144 2.14 -1.41 27.49
C GLY A 144 0.93 -0.46 27.50
N GLU A 145 1.08 0.76 28.00
CA GLU A 145 0.02 1.78 27.97
C GLU A 145 0.00 2.55 26.64
N ASP A 146 -1.12 3.23 26.37
CA ASP A 146 -1.21 4.17 25.28
C ASP A 146 -0.43 5.46 25.59
N VAL A 147 0.20 6.01 24.57
CA VAL A 147 0.98 7.24 24.67
C VAL A 147 0.77 8.11 23.44
N GLY A 148 0.63 9.42 23.67
CA GLY A 148 0.57 10.40 22.60
C GLY A 148 1.98 10.79 22.13
N VAL A 149 2.17 10.82 20.81
CA VAL A 149 3.42 11.23 20.17
C VAL A 149 3.14 12.40 19.21
N THR A 150 3.97 13.43 19.30
CA THR A 150 3.92 14.62 18.44
C THR A 150 5.26 14.87 17.77
N SER A 151 5.32 15.90 16.92
CA SER A 151 6.55 16.31 16.24
C SER A 151 7.16 15.17 15.42
N LEU A 152 6.29 14.38 14.77
CA LEU A 152 6.70 13.22 14.00
C LEU A 152 7.64 13.60 12.86
N LYS A 153 8.71 12.84 12.72
CA LYS A 153 9.73 12.99 11.68
C LYS A 153 10.02 11.65 11.04
N GLY A 154 10.31 11.67 9.75
CA GLY A 154 10.60 10.48 8.97
C GLY A 154 9.35 9.68 8.60
N LEU A 155 9.57 8.46 8.10
CA LEU A 155 8.51 7.58 7.59
C LEU A 155 8.45 6.32 8.45
N ILE A 156 7.22 5.91 8.80
CA ILE A 156 7.00 4.66 9.50
C ILE A 156 7.00 3.55 8.45
N ASP A 157 7.94 2.62 8.58
CA ASP A 157 8.01 1.46 7.70
C ASP A 157 6.77 0.58 7.89
N LEU A 158 6.08 0.29 6.80
CA LEU A 158 4.96 -0.63 6.74
C LEU A 158 5.35 -1.80 5.84
N GLU A 159 5.37 -3.00 6.39
CA GLU A 159 5.54 -4.20 5.58
C GLU A 159 4.29 -4.44 4.72
N ASN A 160 4.49 -4.79 3.45
CA ASN A 160 3.38 -5.16 2.57
C ASN A 160 2.69 -6.42 3.13
N ALA A 161 1.43 -6.26 3.52
CA ALA A 161 0.63 -7.37 4.02
C ALA A 161 0.37 -8.39 2.91
N THR A 162 0.52 -9.67 3.24
CA THR A 162 0.21 -10.77 2.31
C THR A 162 -1.13 -11.40 2.67
N ILE A 163 -2.06 -11.40 1.73
CA ILE A 163 -3.41 -11.96 1.91
C ILE A 163 -3.47 -13.33 1.22
N THR A 164 -3.72 -14.38 1.99
CA THR A 164 -3.89 -15.75 1.45
C THR A 164 -5.32 -16.19 1.66
N ILE A 165 -6.02 -16.54 0.58
CA ILE A 165 -7.41 -16.97 0.59
C ILE A 165 -7.44 -18.48 0.37
N CYS A 166 -7.91 -19.20 1.38
CA CYS A 166 -8.04 -20.64 1.40
C CYS A 166 -9.49 -21.04 1.11
N LYS A 167 -9.73 -21.57 -0.08
CA LYS A 167 -11.04 -22.03 -0.50
C LYS A 167 -11.35 -23.40 0.08
N VAL A 168 -12.55 -23.55 0.64
CA VAL A 168 -13.06 -24.84 1.16
C VAL A 168 -14.38 -25.23 0.48
N PRO A 169 -14.66 -26.53 0.34
CA PRO A 169 -15.89 -26.99 -0.28
C PRO A 169 -17.09 -26.72 0.63
N ARG A 170 -18.26 -26.57 0.00
CA ARG A 170 -19.54 -26.50 0.71
C ARG A 170 -19.94 -27.84 1.33
N ILE A 171 -20.88 -27.80 2.28
CA ILE A 171 -21.39 -28.99 2.97
C ILE A 171 -21.93 -30.07 2.01
N GLU A 172 -22.59 -29.70 0.91
CA GLU A 172 -23.11 -30.62 -0.10
C GLU A 172 -22.00 -31.42 -0.80
N ARG A 173 -20.78 -30.86 -0.81
CA ARG A 173 -19.57 -31.48 -1.35
C ARG A 173 -18.64 -32.02 -0.25
N GLY A 174 -19.17 -32.27 0.95
CA GLY A 174 -18.44 -32.82 2.09
C GLY A 174 -17.94 -31.79 3.11
N GLY A 175 -18.02 -30.49 2.78
CA GLY A 175 -17.71 -29.40 3.69
C GLY A 175 -16.31 -29.50 4.29
N SER A 176 -16.19 -29.11 5.57
CA SER A 176 -14.94 -29.21 6.31
C SER A 176 -14.33 -30.62 6.41
N ARG A 177 -15.05 -31.69 6.05
CA ARG A 177 -14.52 -33.07 6.04
C ARG A 177 -13.68 -33.37 4.81
N LYS A 178 -13.86 -32.62 3.72
CA LYS A 178 -13.09 -32.71 2.47
C LYS A 178 -12.04 -31.58 2.34
N VAL A 179 -11.52 -31.10 3.46
CA VAL A 179 -10.48 -30.06 3.49
C VAL A 179 -9.13 -30.71 3.80
N ASP A 180 -8.08 -30.30 3.09
CA ASP A 180 -6.69 -30.61 3.41
C ASP A 180 -6.29 -29.88 4.71
N ILE A 181 -6.46 -30.56 5.84
CA ILE A 181 -6.22 -30.03 7.18
C ILE A 181 -4.74 -29.75 7.44
N GLU A 182 -3.84 -30.57 6.90
CA GLU A 182 -2.40 -30.38 7.10
C GLU A 182 -1.90 -29.14 6.35
N ARG A 183 -2.36 -28.96 5.11
CA ARG A 183 -2.05 -27.74 4.34
C ARG A 183 -2.67 -26.49 4.97
N LEU A 184 -3.91 -26.56 5.45
CA LEU A 184 -4.54 -25.45 6.18
C LEU A 184 -3.73 -25.06 7.41
N LYS A 185 -3.28 -26.04 8.21
CA LYS A 185 -2.48 -25.81 9.41
C LYS A 185 -1.16 -25.12 9.10
N SER A 186 -0.47 -25.57 8.05
CA SER A 186 0.79 -24.96 7.60
C SER A 186 0.59 -23.50 7.21
N LEU A 187 -0.40 -23.20 6.36
CA LEU A 187 -0.68 -21.83 5.92
C LEU A 187 -1.13 -20.92 7.07
N ALA A 188 -1.94 -21.43 8.01
CA ALA A 188 -2.41 -20.65 9.14
C ALA A 188 -1.31 -20.30 10.14
N SER A 189 -0.27 -21.13 10.25
CA SER A 189 0.81 -20.93 11.23
C SER A 189 1.67 -19.68 10.96
N SER A 190 1.73 -19.21 9.71
CA SER A 190 2.54 -18.05 9.30
C SER A 190 1.76 -16.73 9.28
N LYS A 191 0.46 -16.76 9.58
CA LYS A 191 -0.43 -15.61 9.38
C LYS A 191 -1.00 -15.14 10.72
N PRO A 192 -0.68 -13.91 11.16
CA PRO A 192 -1.10 -13.40 12.48
C PRO A 192 -2.59 -13.07 12.55
N TYR A 193 -3.26 -12.91 11.40
CA TYR A 193 -4.68 -12.57 11.33
C TYR A 193 -5.45 -13.60 10.52
N ILE A 194 -6.42 -14.26 11.14
CA ILE A 194 -7.17 -15.37 10.55
C ILE A 194 -8.64 -15.01 10.51
N ALA A 195 -9.23 -15.09 9.32
CA ALA A 195 -10.63 -14.84 9.11
C ALA A 195 -11.36 -16.05 8.53
N ALA A 196 -12.65 -16.14 8.82
CA ALA A 196 -13.52 -17.19 8.28
C ALA A 196 -14.71 -16.58 7.54
N ILE A 197 -15.07 -17.18 6.40
CA ILE A 197 -16.29 -16.88 5.66
C ILE A 197 -17.03 -18.19 5.42
N GLY A 198 -18.18 -18.34 6.08
CA GLY A 198 -18.98 -19.56 6.05
C GLY A 198 -18.71 -20.51 7.21
N VAL A 199 -19.69 -21.39 7.48
CA VAL A 199 -19.64 -22.30 8.64
C VAL A 199 -18.61 -23.40 8.41
N GLU A 200 -18.47 -23.91 7.19
CA GLU A 200 -17.51 -24.94 6.82
C GLU A 200 -16.07 -24.46 7.04
N ALA A 201 -15.79 -23.20 6.70
CA ALA A 201 -14.51 -22.54 6.97
C ALA A 201 -14.21 -22.47 8.47
N LEU A 202 -15.19 -22.03 9.28
CA LEU A 202 -15.06 -22.00 10.74
C LEU A 202 -14.77 -23.40 11.31
N ILE A 203 -15.50 -24.42 10.87
CA ILE A 203 -15.30 -25.79 11.35
C ILE A 203 -13.93 -26.34 10.90
N ALA A 204 -13.46 -26.01 9.69
CA ALA A 204 -12.13 -26.39 9.22
C ALA A 204 -11.02 -25.79 10.10
N LEU A 205 -11.12 -24.50 10.45
CA LEU A 205 -10.19 -23.83 11.38
C LEU A 205 -10.23 -24.45 12.79
N ARG A 206 -11.42 -24.78 13.31
CA ARG A 206 -11.54 -25.43 14.63
C ARG A 206 -10.87 -26.80 14.68
N LYS A 207 -10.85 -27.55 13.58
CA LYS A 207 -10.17 -28.86 13.51
C LYS A 207 -8.66 -28.75 13.70
N ILE A 208 -8.05 -27.60 13.37
CA ILE A 208 -6.64 -27.32 13.62
C ILE A 208 -6.40 -26.53 14.92
N GLY A 209 -7.43 -26.38 15.76
CA GLY A 209 -7.34 -25.68 17.04
C GLY A 209 -7.28 -24.16 16.93
N ILE A 210 -7.66 -23.58 15.79
CA ILE A 210 -7.62 -22.13 15.55
C ILE A 210 -9.02 -21.53 15.70
N THR A 211 -9.10 -20.45 16.47
CA THR A 211 -10.28 -19.57 16.52
C THR A 211 -10.02 -18.37 15.61
N PRO A 212 -10.86 -18.10 14.60
CA PRO A 212 -10.65 -16.93 13.74
C PRO A 212 -10.83 -15.64 14.53
N ASN A 213 -10.05 -14.62 14.16
CA ASN A 213 -10.19 -13.25 14.66
C ASN A 213 -11.53 -12.64 14.27
N VAL A 214 -12.03 -12.98 13.08
CA VAL A 214 -13.28 -12.44 12.54
C VAL A 214 -14.04 -13.49 11.71
N MET A 215 -15.37 -13.42 11.80
CA MET A 215 -16.29 -14.24 11.01
C MET A 215 -17.35 -13.40 10.29
N PHE A 216 -17.76 -12.27 10.89
CA PHE A 216 -18.73 -11.34 10.34
C PHE A 216 -18.00 -10.05 9.94
N GLY A 217 -18.35 -9.48 8.79
CA GLY A 217 -17.63 -8.31 8.25
C GLY A 217 -16.22 -8.64 7.74
N THR A 218 -15.94 -9.92 7.45
CA THR A 218 -14.60 -10.40 7.08
C THR A 218 -13.95 -9.62 5.95
N ASN A 219 -14.70 -9.25 4.91
CA ASN A 219 -14.12 -8.54 3.75
C ASN A 219 -13.46 -7.22 4.19
N GLU A 220 -14.21 -6.37 4.89
CA GLU A 220 -13.69 -5.08 5.36
C GLU A 220 -12.61 -5.27 6.43
N SER A 221 -12.79 -6.25 7.31
CA SER A 221 -11.82 -6.56 8.36
C SER A 221 -10.44 -6.95 7.80
N VAL A 222 -10.40 -7.70 6.69
CA VAL A 222 -9.16 -8.12 6.03
C VAL A 222 -8.51 -6.97 5.26
N ILE A 223 -9.31 -6.11 4.64
CA ILE A 223 -8.84 -4.90 3.94
C ILE A 223 -8.17 -3.96 4.94
N GLU A 224 -8.84 -3.66 6.05
CA GLU A 224 -8.28 -2.82 7.12
C GLU A 224 -7.01 -3.44 7.71
N ALA A 225 -7.01 -4.75 7.99
CA ALA A 225 -5.80 -5.44 8.44
C ALA A 225 -4.63 -5.25 7.45
N ALA A 226 -4.89 -5.36 6.14
CA ALA A 226 -3.88 -5.15 5.12
C ALA A 226 -3.35 -3.70 5.06
N TYR A 227 -4.24 -2.70 5.20
CA TYR A 227 -3.84 -1.29 5.29
C TYR A 227 -2.98 -0.99 6.52
N HIS A 228 -3.12 -1.78 7.57
CA HIS A 228 -2.28 -1.73 8.76
C HIS A 228 -1.06 -2.67 8.71
N GLY A 229 -0.75 -3.26 7.54
CA GLY A 229 0.44 -4.12 7.36
C GLY A 229 0.30 -5.52 7.99
N LEU A 230 -0.91 -5.93 8.34
CA LEU A 230 -1.19 -7.20 9.00
C LEU A 230 -1.56 -8.27 7.97
N SER A 231 -0.59 -9.16 7.69
CA SER A 231 -0.80 -10.31 6.81
C SER A 231 -1.92 -11.22 7.32
N SER A 232 -2.76 -11.68 6.39
CA SER A 232 -4.02 -12.36 6.71
C SER A 232 -4.18 -13.69 5.99
N LEU A 233 -4.84 -14.64 6.65
CA LEU A 233 -5.37 -15.86 6.04
C LEU A 233 -6.90 -15.85 6.13
N VAL A 234 -7.57 -16.00 4.99
CA VAL A 234 -9.03 -16.05 4.93
C VAL A 234 -9.46 -17.42 4.47
N VAL A 235 -10.13 -18.19 5.34
CA VAL A 235 -10.77 -19.44 4.92
C VAL A 235 -12.19 -19.13 4.46
N SER A 236 -12.52 -19.44 3.22
CA SER A 236 -13.81 -19.08 2.63
C SER A 236 -14.45 -20.25 1.89
N VAL A 237 -15.76 -20.38 2.02
CA VAL A 237 -16.55 -21.28 1.16
C VAL A 237 -16.50 -20.80 -0.29
N ASP A 238 -16.39 -21.74 -1.23
CA ASP A 238 -16.24 -21.53 -2.69
C ASP A 238 -17.09 -20.35 -3.24
N GLU A 239 -18.39 -20.30 -2.92
CA GLU A 239 -19.33 -19.30 -3.42
C GLU A 239 -19.09 -17.87 -2.92
N GLN A 240 -18.41 -17.70 -1.78
CA GLN A 240 -18.18 -16.39 -1.16
C GLN A 240 -16.81 -15.82 -1.50
N VAL A 241 -15.94 -16.61 -2.15
CA VAL A 241 -14.59 -16.16 -2.56
C VAL A 241 -14.70 -14.95 -3.50
N SER A 242 -15.56 -15.01 -4.52
CA SER A 242 -15.68 -13.94 -5.51
C SER A 242 -15.99 -12.57 -4.90
N SER A 243 -16.79 -12.52 -3.84
CA SER A 243 -17.10 -11.25 -3.17
C SER A 243 -15.88 -10.63 -2.53
N LEU A 244 -15.01 -11.44 -1.92
CA LEU A 244 -13.76 -10.96 -1.32
C LEU A 244 -12.77 -10.54 -2.41
N LEU A 245 -12.60 -11.34 -3.47
CA LEU A 245 -11.68 -11.02 -4.57
C LEU A 245 -12.02 -9.67 -5.21
N ASN A 246 -13.30 -9.45 -5.52
CA ASN A 246 -13.75 -8.18 -6.11
C ASN A 246 -13.42 -6.98 -5.20
N ARG A 247 -13.57 -7.12 -3.88
CA ARG A 247 -13.21 -6.05 -2.94
C ARG A 247 -11.69 -5.82 -2.92
N LEU A 248 -10.88 -6.87 -2.82
CA LEU A 248 -9.42 -6.76 -2.83
C LEU A 248 -8.90 -6.11 -4.12
N GLU A 249 -9.45 -6.49 -5.27
CA GLU A 249 -9.10 -5.90 -6.57
C GLU A 249 -9.49 -4.42 -6.65
N THR A 250 -10.65 -4.05 -6.09
CA THR A 250 -11.09 -2.64 -6.01
C THR A 250 -10.13 -1.79 -5.19
N GLU A 251 -9.61 -2.34 -4.10
CA GLU A 251 -8.63 -1.69 -3.21
C GLU A 251 -7.18 -1.88 -3.70
N ASN A 252 -6.97 -2.53 -4.85
CA ASN A 252 -5.67 -2.83 -5.45
C ASN A 252 -4.70 -3.56 -4.48
N LEU A 253 -5.24 -4.53 -3.72
CA LEU A 253 -4.49 -5.37 -2.79
C LEU A 253 -4.12 -6.71 -3.44
N GLU A 254 -2.86 -7.10 -3.32
CA GLU A 254 -2.38 -8.40 -3.81
C GLU A 254 -2.86 -9.55 -2.91
N TYR A 255 -3.21 -10.68 -3.54
CA TYR A 255 -3.67 -11.87 -2.85
C TYR A 255 -3.20 -13.16 -3.53
N GLU A 256 -3.13 -14.22 -2.74
CA GLU A 256 -2.91 -15.60 -3.20
C GLU A 256 -4.18 -16.42 -2.95
N LEU A 257 -4.67 -17.13 -3.98
CA LEU A 257 -5.79 -18.06 -3.84
C LEU A 257 -5.29 -19.51 -3.81
N VAL A 258 -5.68 -20.24 -2.77
CA VAL A 258 -5.32 -21.64 -2.55
C VAL A 258 -6.59 -22.49 -2.43
N ASP A 259 -6.73 -23.52 -3.25
CA ASP A 259 -7.78 -24.52 -3.09
C ASP A 259 -7.34 -25.60 -2.10
N LEU A 260 -8.13 -25.82 -1.04
CA LEU A 260 -7.89 -26.84 -0.02
C LEU A 260 -8.84 -28.04 -0.14
N THR A 261 -9.61 -28.12 -1.22
CA THR A 261 -10.53 -29.24 -1.44
C THR A 261 -9.75 -30.52 -1.74
N LEU A 262 -9.97 -31.57 -0.97
CA LEU A 262 -9.48 -32.92 -1.26
C LEU A 262 -10.36 -33.57 -2.34
N GLU A 263 -9.74 -34.25 -3.30
CA GLU A 263 -10.43 -35.05 -4.33
C GLU A 263 -11.24 -36.19 -3.70
#